data_AF-A0A971H873-F1
#
_entry.id   AF-A0A971H873-F1
#
_cell.length_a   1.000
_cell.length_b   1.000
_cell.length_c   1.000
_cell.angle_alpha   90.00
_cell.angle_beta   90.00
_cell.angle_gamma   90.00
#
_symmetry.space_group_name_H-M   'P 1'
#
loop_
_entity.id
_entity.type
_entity.pdbx_description
1 polymer ?
#
loop_
_entity_poly.entity_id
_entity_poly.type
_entity_poly.pdbx_seq_one_letter_code
_entity_poly.pdbx_strand_id
1 'polypeptide(L)'
;MQEKDVIQQEYVHRNSRSALELFDMICGNEGAEAAHHFMFYMTGTEWKQRFEALIEILRNRYRNVDHLTRVKMLEFLTLLAIGLKSYLIHLRLVDIIGVDEIERSYLKVWNLLLESESADKDAANQLCSQLIASNAKQFEAEGISAASAESEAAILVGNKPSQYVRRVSKKITSSNFYQYSIEQKSSREKTILGNDYGEFLQYTMWLGYSFQTTNPPLIKMIWDLDRPYWSNRLLEVVAEMERSGEKLDVEKTCSLAAMIVVEKACRLLRDWFLLSEGKEGYVCFQVNPIHNGNSDAMVSEAIFVYETLSKRLKGVPNVSFKLPGTRAGLLAARVLSQKGYSLTITLNFTTFQAVEFGKVFKESKALTSYVVVMNGRLAYPVRDELATLGQNSVPNASWFAGVEVTRHIFQKFYSSEQDGGLGLDREKVKILNASLRVYGEEIPDISEIWGTPLITIFPNVRRAYDMKKRTVPVDSVVHQTEVSVMEDLKKSELFRQAWYVPQDDESFKPDKVLTLTEKDDAAVLEWLPIQQTLGQFITEYQKLRDIIEGVLATK
;
A
#
# COMPACT_ATOMS: atom_id res chain seq x y z
N MET A 1 -16.99 18.75 -13.63
CA MET A 1 -17.45 17.39 -13.31
C MET A 1 -16.79 17.00 -12.00
N GLN A 2 -17.56 16.58 -10.99
CA GLN A 2 -17.00 16.23 -9.68
C GLN A 2 -16.20 14.93 -9.82
N GLU A 3 -15.08 14.74 -9.10
CA GLU A 3 -14.24 13.53 -9.22
C GLU A 3 -15.06 12.23 -9.09
N LYS A 4 -16.08 12.25 -8.22
CA LYS A 4 -17.03 11.13 -8.04
C LYS A 4 -17.78 10.76 -9.32
N ASP A 5 -18.18 11.72 -10.14
CA ASP A 5 -18.89 11.44 -11.38
C ASP A 5 -17.98 10.70 -12.37
N VAL A 6 -16.70 11.10 -12.45
CA VAL A 6 -15.69 10.45 -13.30
C VAL A 6 -15.44 9.02 -12.84
N ILE A 7 -15.30 8.83 -11.52
CA ILE A 7 -15.14 7.51 -10.89
C ILE A 7 -16.33 6.61 -11.24
N GLN A 8 -17.56 7.12 -11.10
CA GLN A 8 -18.76 6.35 -11.39
C GLN A 8 -18.89 6.00 -12.89
N GLN A 9 -18.56 6.93 -13.79
CA GLN A 9 -18.57 6.68 -15.23
C GLN A 9 -17.55 5.60 -15.61
N GLU A 10 -16.34 5.66 -15.06
CA GLU A 10 -15.33 4.62 -15.30
C GLU A 10 -15.77 3.26 -14.74
N TYR A 11 -16.36 3.24 -13.53
CA TYR A 11 -16.91 2.02 -12.96
C TYR A 11 -17.96 1.38 -13.88
N VAL A 12 -18.92 2.17 -14.39
CA VAL A 12 -19.96 1.68 -15.31
C VAL A 12 -19.37 1.17 -16.61
N HIS A 13 -18.40 1.89 -17.19
CA HIS A 13 -17.73 1.46 -18.41
C HIS A 13 -17.01 0.12 -18.21
N ARG A 14 -16.20 -0.02 -17.15
CA ARG A 14 -15.49 -1.27 -16.84
C ARG A 14 -16.47 -2.41 -16.53
N ASN A 15 -17.58 -2.13 -15.87
CA ASN A 15 -18.64 -3.10 -15.60
C ASN A 15 -19.29 -3.68 -16.86
N SER A 16 -19.25 -2.96 -17.99
CA SER A 16 -19.85 -3.37 -19.26
C SER A 16 -18.98 -4.26 -20.16
N ARG A 17 -17.70 -4.48 -19.81
CA ARG A 17 -16.77 -5.30 -20.61
C ARG A 17 -17.37 -6.65 -20.96
N SER A 18 -17.36 -7.02 -22.23
CA SER A 18 -17.82 -8.31 -22.74
C SER A 18 -16.83 -9.44 -22.45
N ALA A 19 -17.29 -10.69 -22.61
CA ALA A 19 -16.41 -11.85 -22.48
C ALA A 19 -15.27 -11.86 -23.53
N LEU A 20 -15.49 -11.28 -24.71
CA LEU A 20 -14.45 -11.18 -25.75
C LEU A 20 -13.40 -10.14 -25.37
N GLU A 21 -13.81 -8.96 -24.88
CA GLU A 21 -12.86 -7.94 -24.39
C GLU A 21 -12.02 -8.48 -23.22
N LEU A 22 -12.63 -9.23 -22.31
CA LEU A 22 -11.89 -9.89 -21.22
C LEU A 22 -10.90 -10.93 -21.74
N PHE A 23 -11.27 -11.69 -22.79
CA PHE A 23 -10.34 -12.60 -23.47
C PHE A 23 -9.16 -11.85 -24.09
N ASP A 24 -9.41 -10.72 -24.77
CA ASP A 24 -8.36 -9.91 -25.38
C ASP A 24 -7.41 -9.32 -24.32
N MET A 25 -7.94 -8.88 -23.18
CA MET A 25 -7.14 -8.46 -22.02
C MET A 25 -6.24 -9.58 -21.50
N ILE A 26 -6.74 -10.82 -21.41
CA ILE A 26 -5.93 -11.99 -21.00
C ILE A 26 -4.79 -12.21 -22.00
N CYS A 27 -5.06 -12.13 -23.29
CA CYS A 27 -4.03 -12.21 -24.33
C CYS A 27 -3.02 -11.03 -24.26
N GLY A 28 -3.44 -9.87 -23.75
CA GLY A 28 -2.69 -8.62 -23.67
C GLY A 28 -1.82 -8.40 -22.43
N ASN A 29 -1.62 -9.40 -21.57
CA ASN A 29 -0.93 -9.29 -20.25
C ASN A 29 -1.75 -8.55 -19.16
N GLU A 30 -3.06 -8.41 -19.33
CA GLU A 30 -3.97 -7.81 -18.35
C GLU A 30 -4.79 -8.87 -17.60
N GLY A 31 -4.24 -10.09 -17.47
CA GLY A 31 -4.93 -11.23 -16.86
C GLY A 31 -5.37 -11.01 -15.42
N ALA A 32 -4.60 -10.26 -14.62
CA ALA A 32 -5.00 -9.91 -13.25
C ALA A 32 -6.25 -9.01 -13.24
N GLU A 33 -6.29 -7.97 -14.09
CA GLU A 33 -7.44 -7.08 -14.21
C GLU A 33 -8.67 -7.82 -14.75
N ALA A 34 -8.48 -8.72 -15.72
CA ALA A 34 -9.55 -9.58 -16.21
C ALA A 34 -10.10 -10.51 -15.11
N ALA A 35 -9.25 -11.04 -14.22
CA ALA A 35 -9.68 -11.86 -13.10
C ALA A 35 -10.43 -11.04 -12.03
N HIS A 36 -9.93 -9.83 -11.74
CA HIS A 36 -10.59 -8.89 -10.82
C HIS A 36 -11.96 -8.46 -11.33
N HIS A 37 -12.18 -8.43 -12.65
CA HIS A 37 -13.49 -8.12 -13.21
C HIS A 37 -14.62 -8.96 -12.58
N PHE A 38 -14.36 -10.24 -12.31
CA PHE A 38 -15.33 -11.16 -11.70
C PHE A 38 -15.45 -11.04 -10.17
N MET A 39 -14.61 -10.23 -9.52
CA MET A 39 -14.65 -9.98 -8.08
C MET A 39 -15.36 -8.65 -7.74
N PHE A 40 -15.12 -7.62 -8.55
CA PHE A 40 -15.52 -6.24 -8.25
C PHE A 40 -16.80 -5.77 -8.96
N TYR A 41 -17.18 -6.42 -10.07
CA TYR A 41 -18.25 -5.95 -10.96
C TYR A 41 -19.42 -6.94 -11.10
N MET A 42 -20.46 -6.46 -11.81
CA MET A 42 -21.70 -7.12 -12.21
C MET A 42 -22.67 -7.49 -11.08
N THR A 43 -23.90 -7.82 -11.47
CA THR A 43 -24.96 -8.30 -10.57
C THR A 43 -25.66 -9.55 -11.13
N GLY A 44 -25.94 -10.54 -10.27
CA GLY A 44 -26.83 -11.67 -10.51
C GLY A 44 -26.58 -12.41 -11.82
N THR A 45 -27.59 -12.43 -12.69
CA THR A 45 -27.62 -13.19 -13.94
C THR A 45 -26.58 -12.74 -14.96
N GLU A 46 -26.28 -11.43 -15.04
CA GLU A 46 -25.28 -10.90 -15.99
C GLU A 46 -23.88 -11.42 -15.68
N TRP A 47 -23.54 -11.49 -14.38
CA TRP A 47 -22.27 -12.06 -13.93
C TRP A 47 -22.11 -13.49 -14.44
N LYS A 48 -23.16 -14.32 -14.24
CA LYS A 48 -23.14 -15.73 -14.63
C LYS A 48 -23.01 -15.91 -16.14
N GLN A 49 -23.79 -15.17 -16.92
CA GLN A 49 -23.75 -15.24 -18.39
C GLN A 49 -22.35 -14.87 -18.92
N ARG A 50 -21.75 -13.80 -18.38
CA ARG A 50 -20.43 -13.36 -18.80
C ARG A 50 -19.34 -14.33 -18.41
N PHE A 51 -19.41 -14.86 -17.20
CA PHE A 51 -18.49 -15.88 -16.72
C PHE A 51 -18.56 -17.15 -17.57
N GLU A 52 -19.76 -17.66 -17.84
CA GLU A 52 -19.95 -18.86 -18.68
C GLU A 52 -19.44 -18.64 -20.10
N ALA A 53 -19.75 -17.49 -20.71
CA ALA A 53 -19.25 -17.13 -22.04
C ALA A 53 -17.71 -17.07 -22.08
N LEU A 54 -17.07 -16.47 -21.08
CA LEU A 54 -15.60 -16.42 -21.03
C LEU A 54 -14.99 -17.81 -20.86
N ILE A 55 -15.53 -18.64 -19.97
CA ILE A 55 -15.06 -20.03 -19.77
C ILE A 55 -15.18 -20.84 -21.06
N GLU A 56 -16.26 -20.66 -21.82
CA GLU A 56 -16.43 -21.31 -23.12
C GLU A 56 -15.42 -20.80 -24.17
N ILE A 57 -15.21 -19.49 -24.26
CA ILE A 57 -14.20 -18.90 -25.16
C ILE A 57 -12.81 -19.47 -24.85
N LEU A 58 -12.42 -19.48 -23.56
CA LEU A 58 -11.14 -20.00 -23.13
C LEU A 58 -10.99 -21.48 -23.51
N ARG A 59 -11.99 -22.31 -23.20
CA ARG A 59 -11.97 -23.75 -23.52
C ARG A 59 -11.85 -24.00 -25.02
N ASN A 60 -12.63 -23.30 -25.83
CA ASN A 60 -12.68 -23.51 -27.29
C ASN A 60 -11.40 -23.00 -28.00
N ARG A 61 -10.77 -21.95 -27.48
CA ARG A 61 -9.60 -21.33 -28.11
C ARG A 61 -8.27 -21.89 -27.61
N TYR A 62 -8.21 -22.48 -26.42
CA TYR A 62 -6.94 -22.85 -25.78
C TYR A 62 -5.98 -23.64 -26.68
N ARG A 63 -6.47 -24.65 -27.41
CA ARG A 63 -5.61 -25.49 -28.28
C ARG A 63 -5.19 -24.80 -29.59
N ASN A 64 -5.87 -23.74 -29.97
CA ASN A 64 -5.72 -23.09 -31.28
C ASN A 64 -4.97 -21.75 -31.22
N VAL A 65 -4.56 -21.30 -30.03
CA VAL A 65 -3.71 -20.11 -29.85
C VAL A 65 -2.24 -20.51 -29.71
N ASP A 66 -1.33 -19.56 -29.84
CA ASP A 66 0.10 -19.80 -29.68
C ASP A 66 0.48 -20.14 -28.22
N HIS A 67 1.70 -20.65 -28.06
CA HIS A 67 2.26 -21.07 -26.77
C HIS A 67 2.22 -19.97 -25.71
N LEU A 68 2.64 -18.74 -26.06
CA LEU A 68 2.70 -17.64 -25.10
C LEU A 68 1.30 -17.25 -24.64
N THR A 69 0.33 -17.25 -25.55
CA THR A 69 -1.08 -17.03 -25.19
C THR A 69 -1.62 -18.13 -24.27
N ARG A 70 -1.25 -19.40 -24.45
CA ARG A 70 -1.62 -20.48 -23.52
C ARG A 70 -1.05 -20.27 -22.11
N VAL A 71 0.19 -19.81 -22.00
CA VAL A 71 0.80 -19.43 -20.70
C VAL A 71 -0.04 -18.34 -20.01
N LYS A 72 -0.44 -17.29 -20.73
CA LYS A 72 -1.28 -16.21 -20.18
C LYS A 72 -2.68 -16.69 -19.78
N MET A 73 -3.28 -17.60 -20.54
CA MET A 73 -4.57 -18.20 -20.19
C MET A 73 -4.46 -19.05 -18.91
N LEU A 74 -3.37 -19.82 -18.74
CA LEU A 74 -3.11 -20.56 -17.50
C LEU A 74 -2.88 -19.63 -16.30
N GLU A 75 -2.17 -18.51 -16.51
CA GLU A 75 -1.96 -17.48 -15.49
C GLU A 75 -3.30 -16.88 -15.06
N PHE A 76 -4.14 -16.48 -16.01
CA PHE A 76 -5.50 -15.99 -15.72
C PHE A 76 -6.33 -16.99 -14.93
N LEU A 77 -6.38 -18.26 -15.36
CA LEU A 77 -7.15 -19.31 -14.66
C LEU A 77 -6.62 -19.53 -13.23
N THR A 78 -5.30 -19.44 -13.05
CA THR A 78 -4.65 -19.51 -11.74
C THR A 78 -5.07 -18.35 -10.84
N LEU A 79 -4.99 -17.12 -11.34
CA LEU A 79 -5.37 -15.90 -10.62
C LEU A 79 -6.87 -15.89 -10.27
N LEU A 80 -7.73 -16.27 -11.21
CA LEU A 80 -9.17 -16.35 -11.01
C LEU A 80 -9.53 -17.42 -9.96
N ALA A 81 -8.90 -18.60 -10.02
CA ALA A 81 -9.15 -19.66 -9.05
C ALA A 81 -8.74 -19.26 -7.63
N ILE A 82 -7.59 -18.59 -7.46
CA ILE A 82 -7.16 -18.05 -6.16
C ILE A 82 -8.11 -16.94 -5.72
N GLY A 83 -8.47 -16.02 -6.62
CA GLY A 83 -9.40 -14.92 -6.34
C GLY A 83 -10.73 -15.40 -5.77
N LEU A 84 -11.34 -16.43 -6.38
CA LEU A 84 -12.59 -17.08 -5.92
C LEU A 84 -12.48 -17.76 -4.54
N LYS A 85 -11.26 -17.95 -4.01
CA LYS A 85 -10.97 -18.54 -2.69
C LYS A 85 -10.30 -17.54 -1.73
N SER A 86 -10.30 -16.26 -2.09
CA SER A 86 -9.63 -15.19 -1.34
C SER A 86 -10.63 -14.22 -0.71
N TYR A 87 -10.13 -13.20 0.01
CA TYR A 87 -10.96 -12.16 0.59
C TYR A 87 -11.81 -11.40 -0.45
N LEU A 88 -11.32 -11.29 -1.69
CA LEU A 88 -11.93 -10.44 -2.72
C LEU A 88 -13.40 -10.78 -2.99
N ILE A 89 -13.82 -12.04 -2.83
CA ILE A 89 -15.22 -12.44 -3.00
C ILE A 89 -16.16 -11.75 -2.00
N HIS A 90 -15.65 -11.36 -0.84
CA HIS A 90 -16.43 -10.75 0.23
C HIS A 90 -16.66 -9.25 0.06
N LEU A 91 -16.02 -8.62 -0.92
CA LEU A 91 -16.23 -7.20 -1.22
C LEU A 91 -17.62 -6.94 -1.81
N ARG A 92 -18.11 -7.88 -2.61
CA ARG A 92 -19.39 -7.75 -3.30
C ARG A 92 -19.95 -9.09 -3.77
N LEU A 93 -19.09 -9.97 -4.29
CA LEU A 93 -19.50 -11.16 -5.02
C LEU A 93 -20.40 -12.12 -4.21
N VAL A 94 -20.09 -12.33 -2.92
CA VAL A 94 -20.90 -13.18 -2.02
C VAL A 94 -22.34 -12.67 -1.92
N ASP A 95 -22.53 -11.36 -1.81
CA ASP A 95 -23.86 -10.75 -1.68
C ASP A 95 -24.63 -10.80 -3.01
N ILE A 96 -23.92 -10.91 -4.14
CA ILE A 96 -24.50 -10.89 -5.48
C ILE A 96 -24.99 -12.28 -5.92
N ILE A 97 -24.13 -13.31 -5.83
CA ILE A 97 -24.40 -14.63 -6.41
C ILE A 97 -24.47 -15.76 -5.38
N GLY A 98 -24.12 -15.49 -4.11
CA GLY A 98 -24.10 -16.47 -3.05
C GLY A 98 -22.90 -17.42 -3.09
N VAL A 99 -22.59 -18.02 -1.94
CA VAL A 99 -21.42 -18.90 -1.75
C VAL A 99 -21.48 -20.16 -2.61
N ASP A 100 -22.68 -20.74 -2.79
CA ASP A 100 -22.84 -21.97 -3.59
C ASP A 100 -22.50 -21.75 -5.07
N GLU A 101 -22.90 -20.62 -5.66
CA GLU A 101 -22.57 -20.33 -7.06
C GLU A 101 -21.09 -19.96 -7.23
N ILE A 102 -20.47 -19.31 -6.23
CA ILE A 102 -19.02 -19.10 -6.19
C ILE A 102 -18.29 -20.44 -6.20
N GLU A 103 -18.73 -21.42 -5.41
CA GLU A 103 -18.12 -22.75 -5.40
C GLU A 103 -18.26 -23.46 -6.74
N ARG A 104 -19.44 -23.43 -7.35
CA ARG A 104 -19.66 -24.00 -8.69
C ARG A 104 -18.78 -23.33 -9.75
N SER A 105 -18.64 -22.01 -9.66
CA SER A 105 -17.79 -21.22 -10.57
C SER A 105 -16.31 -21.57 -10.39
N TYR A 106 -15.86 -21.72 -9.13
CA TYR A 106 -14.52 -22.21 -8.83
C TYR A 106 -14.28 -23.60 -9.43
N LEU A 107 -15.23 -24.55 -9.30
CA LEU A 107 -15.09 -25.88 -9.88
C LEU A 107 -15.00 -25.85 -11.41
N LYS A 108 -15.73 -24.95 -12.09
CA LYS A 108 -15.62 -24.75 -13.55
C LYS A 108 -14.22 -24.27 -13.94
N VAL A 109 -13.68 -23.26 -13.24
CA VAL A 109 -12.32 -22.74 -13.47
C VAL A 109 -11.28 -23.81 -13.17
N TRP A 110 -11.43 -24.51 -12.06
CA TRP A 110 -10.55 -25.58 -11.62
C TRP A 110 -10.46 -26.71 -12.65
N ASN A 111 -11.59 -27.18 -13.18
CA ASN A 111 -11.60 -28.21 -14.20
C ASN A 111 -10.95 -27.74 -15.50
N LEU A 112 -11.26 -26.51 -15.95
CA LEU A 112 -10.62 -25.94 -17.15
C LEU A 112 -9.11 -25.76 -16.97
N LEU A 113 -8.65 -25.38 -15.77
CA LEU A 113 -7.23 -25.30 -15.44
C LEU A 113 -6.56 -26.67 -15.58
N LEU A 114 -7.14 -27.74 -14.99
CA LEU A 114 -6.60 -29.10 -15.11
C LEU A 114 -6.59 -29.62 -16.56
N GLU A 115 -7.64 -29.33 -17.33
CA GLU A 115 -7.72 -29.64 -18.76
C GLU A 115 -6.60 -28.93 -19.54
N SER A 116 -6.40 -27.63 -19.28
CA SER A 116 -5.42 -26.78 -19.95
C SER A 116 -3.98 -27.17 -19.63
N GLU A 117 -3.70 -27.47 -18.35
CA GLU A 117 -2.41 -28.00 -17.88
C GLU A 117 -2.06 -29.33 -18.56
N SER A 118 -3.05 -30.19 -18.73
CA SER A 118 -2.85 -31.51 -19.34
C SER A 118 -2.66 -31.42 -20.85
N ALA A 119 -3.28 -30.41 -21.48
CA ALA A 119 -3.20 -30.17 -22.92
C ALA A 119 -1.86 -29.56 -23.36
N ASP A 120 -1.22 -28.75 -22.52
CA ASP A 120 0.11 -28.19 -22.78
C ASP A 120 0.96 -28.14 -21.51
N LYS A 121 1.77 -29.19 -21.32
CA LYS A 121 2.66 -29.32 -20.16
C LYS A 121 3.81 -28.31 -20.20
N ASP A 122 4.26 -27.90 -21.37
CA ASP A 122 5.38 -26.98 -21.50
C ASP A 122 4.94 -25.57 -21.12
N ALA A 123 3.73 -25.16 -21.51
CA ALA A 123 3.14 -23.89 -21.06
C ALA A 123 2.94 -23.89 -19.54
N ALA A 124 2.46 -25.00 -18.96
CA ALA A 124 2.30 -25.14 -17.51
C ALA A 124 3.64 -25.07 -16.76
N ASN A 125 4.67 -25.76 -17.27
CA ASN A 125 6.02 -25.71 -16.70
C ASN A 125 6.62 -24.30 -16.77
N GLN A 126 6.44 -23.60 -17.90
CA GLN A 126 6.89 -22.22 -18.04
C GLN A 126 6.23 -21.30 -17.02
N LEU A 127 4.90 -21.40 -16.83
CA LEU A 127 4.19 -20.63 -15.81
C LEU A 127 4.69 -20.96 -14.40
N CYS A 128 4.89 -22.24 -14.07
CA CYS A 128 5.45 -22.63 -12.78
C CYS A 128 6.83 -22.00 -12.54
N SER A 129 7.72 -22.00 -13.54
CA SER A 129 9.04 -21.36 -13.42
C SER A 129 8.93 -19.85 -13.18
N GLN A 130 8.01 -19.16 -13.86
CA GLN A 130 7.74 -17.73 -13.64
C GLN A 130 7.21 -17.47 -12.22
N LEU A 131 6.27 -18.30 -11.75
CA LEU A 131 5.73 -18.22 -10.41
C LEU A 131 6.80 -18.50 -9.35
N ILE A 132 7.70 -19.46 -9.55
CA ILE A 132 8.81 -19.75 -8.62
C ILE A 132 9.71 -18.51 -8.51
N ALA A 133 10.13 -17.94 -9.64
CA ALA A 133 10.98 -16.75 -9.63
C ALA A 133 10.32 -15.56 -8.90
N SER A 134 9.02 -15.32 -9.16
CA SER A 134 8.27 -14.25 -8.49
C SER A 134 8.09 -14.51 -6.99
N ASN A 135 7.76 -15.75 -6.59
CA ASN A 135 7.54 -16.09 -5.18
C ASN A 135 8.86 -16.14 -4.39
N ALA A 136 9.99 -16.47 -5.04
CA ALA A 136 11.31 -16.38 -4.42
C ALA A 136 11.64 -14.93 -4.03
N LYS A 137 11.47 -13.98 -4.96
CA LYS A 137 11.60 -12.54 -4.67
C LYS A 137 10.65 -12.09 -3.54
N GLN A 138 9.43 -12.62 -3.50
CA GLN A 138 8.50 -12.34 -2.40
C GLN A 138 9.03 -12.87 -1.07
N PHE A 139 9.53 -14.11 -1.02
CA PHE A 139 10.09 -14.69 0.20
C PHE A 139 11.35 -13.96 0.68
N GLU A 140 12.18 -13.46 -0.22
CA GLU A 140 13.29 -12.57 0.11
C GLU A 140 12.81 -11.27 0.79
N ALA A 141 11.79 -10.62 0.23
CA ALA A 141 11.17 -9.45 0.86
C ALA A 141 10.51 -9.79 2.21
N GLU A 142 10.04 -11.02 2.39
CA GLU A 142 9.54 -11.56 3.66
C GLU A 142 10.65 -11.91 4.66
N GLY A 143 11.93 -11.67 4.33
CA GLY A 143 13.08 -11.86 5.21
C GLY A 143 13.73 -13.23 5.15
N ILE A 144 13.39 -14.06 4.16
CA ILE A 144 14.07 -15.34 3.91
C ILE A 144 15.34 -15.10 3.10
N SER A 145 16.42 -15.83 3.37
CA SER A 145 17.64 -15.76 2.56
C SER A 145 17.36 -16.22 1.12
N ALA A 146 18.06 -15.67 0.13
CA ALA A 146 17.87 -16.03 -1.29
C ALA A 146 17.93 -17.54 -1.55
N ALA A 147 18.90 -18.24 -0.93
CA ALA A 147 19.05 -19.70 -1.07
C ALA A 147 17.83 -20.48 -0.55
N SER A 148 17.24 -20.05 0.58
CA SER A 148 16.04 -20.69 1.12
C SER A 148 14.77 -20.22 0.42
N ALA A 149 14.74 -18.99 -0.08
CA ALA A 149 13.57 -18.40 -0.75
C ALA A 149 13.22 -19.14 -2.04
N GLU A 150 14.20 -19.55 -2.84
CA GLU A 150 13.96 -20.36 -4.05
C GLU A 150 13.37 -21.73 -3.70
N SER A 151 13.89 -22.39 -2.66
CA SER A 151 13.37 -23.69 -2.21
C SER A 151 11.94 -23.58 -1.69
N GLU A 152 11.65 -22.59 -0.86
CA GLU A 152 10.30 -22.29 -0.35
C GLU A 152 9.33 -21.95 -1.49
N ALA A 153 9.78 -21.19 -2.50
CA ALA A 153 8.99 -20.89 -3.69
C ALA A 153 8.69 -22.13 -4.52
N ALA A 154 9.67 -23.00 -4.74
CA ALA A 154 9.46 -24.28 -5.44
C ALA A 154 8.48 -25.19 -4.68
N ILE A 155 8.54 -25.22 -3.34
CA ILE A 155 7.58 -25.95 -2.51
C ILE A 155 6.19 -25.31 -2.59
N LEU A 156 6.07 -23.98 -2.56
CA LEU A 156 4.79 -23.31 -2.65
C LEU A 156 4.13 -23.52 -4.02
N VAL A 157 4.89 -23.40 -5.12
CA VAL A 157 4.40 -23.51 -6.50
C VAL A 157 4.18 -24.96 -6.91
N GLY A 158 5.11 -25.86 -6.60
CA GLY A 158 5.09 -27.22 -7.11
C GLY A 158 5.38 -27.29 -8.61
N ASN A 159 4.86 -28.32 -9.27
CA ASN A 159 5.11 -28.58 -10.69
C ASN A 159 3.87 -28.42 -11.58
N LYS A 160 2.78 -27.87 -11.03
CA LYS A 160 1.55 -27.56 -11.77
C LYS A 160 0.92 -26.28 -11.22
N PRO A 161 0.35 -25.41 -12.06
CA PRO A 161 -0.39 -24.24 -11.59
C PRO A 161 -1.50 -24.58 -10.58
N SER A 162 -2.18 -25.72 -10.74
CA SER A 162 -3.21 -26.23 -9.84
C SER A 162 -2.69 -26.56 -8.44
N GLN A 163 -1.43 -26.99 -8.30
CA GLN A 163 -0.79 -27.16 -7.00
C GLN A 163 -0.55 -25.81 -6.33
N TYR A 164 -0.08 -24.82 -7.10
CA TYR A 164 0.10 -23.46 -6.62
C TYR A 164 -1.22 -22.86 -6.12
N VAL A 165 -2.32 -22.97 -6.90
CA VAL A 165 -3.66 -22.53 -6.48
C VAL A 165 -4.03 -23.12 -5.12
N ARG A 166 -3.92 -24.45 -4.94
CA ARG A 166 -4.27 -25.10 -3.67
C ARG A 166 -3.42 -24.60 -2.49
N ARG A 167 -2.10 -24.49 -2.69
CA ARG A 167 -1.16 -24.12 -1.63
C ARG A 167 -1.26 -22.64 -1.26
N VAL A 168 -1.44 -21.76 -2.24
CA VAL A 168 -1.66 -20.32 -1.99
C VAL A 168 -3.00 -20.07 -1.32
N SER A 169 -4.09 -20.71 -1.76
CA SER A 169 -5.39 -20.59 -1.10
C SER A 169 -5.33 -21.06 0.37
N LYS A 170 -4.54 -22.11 0.65
CA LYS A 170 -4.25 -22.52 2.03
C LYS A 170 -3.44 -21.47 2.79
N LYS A 171 -2.37 -20.91 2.19
CA LYS A 171 -1.55 -19.83 2.78
C LYS A 171 -2.40 -18.59 3.11
N ILE A 172 -3.32 -18.20 2.23
CA ILE A 172 -4.26 -17.09 2.41
C ILE A 172 -5.15 -17.35 3.62
N THR A 173 -5.87 -18.48 3.63
CA THR A 173 -6.85 -18.77 4.69
C THR A 173 -6.22 -19.01 6.07
N SER A 174 -4.93 -19.36 6.12
CA SER A 174 -4.17 -19.46 7.37
C SER A 174 -3.63 -18.13 7.91
N SER A 175 -3.65 -17.05 7.13
CA SER A 175 -3.14 -15.74 7.55
C SER A 175 -4.04 -15.12 8.63
N ASN A 176 -3.43 -14.50 9.64
CA ASN A 176 -4.16 -13.71 10.63
C ASN A 176 -4.87 -12.54 9.93
N PHE A 177 -4.21 -11.88 8.98
CA PHE A 177 -4.79 -10.73 8.28
C PHE A 177 -5.99 -11.10 7.40
N TYR A 178 -6.01 -12.31 6.81
CA TYR A 178 -7.21 -12.78 6.11
C TYR A 178 -8.39 -12.86 7.08
N GLN A 179 -8.19 -13.46 8.26
CA GLN A 179 -9.25 -13.55 9.29
C GLN A 179 -9.69 -12.17 9.74
N TYR A 180 -8.75 -11.25 9.98
CA TYR A 180 -9.07 -9.88 10.41
C TYR A 180 -9.89 -9.14 9.36
N SER A 181 -9.52 -9.25 8.08
CA SER A 181 -10.30 -8.67 6.98
C SER A 181 -11.72 -9.23 6.91
N ILE A 182 -11.89 -10.54 7.11
CA ILE A 182 -13.21 -11.18 7.15
C ILE A 182 -14.07 -10.65 8.30
N GLU A 183 -13.50 -10.52 9.49
CA GLU A 183 -14.24 -10.08 10.68
C GLU A 183 -14.68 -8.62 10.59
N GLN A 184 -13.84 -7.74 10.01
CA GLN A 184 -14.17 -6.32 9.87
C GLN A 184 -14.90 -5.95 8.57
N LYS A 185 -15.23 -6.91 7.68
CA LYS A 185 -15.73 -6.63 6.32
C LYS A 185 -16.99 -5.77 6.26
N SER A 186 -17.85 -5.87 7.28
CA SER A 186 -19.10 -5.11 7.39
C SER A 186 -18.97 -3.84 8.23
N SER A 187 -17.79 -3.61 8.83
CA SER A 187 -17.55 -2.42 9.66
C SER A 187 -17.22 -1.22 8.77
N ARG A 188 -17.94 -0.12 9.03
CA ARG A 188 -17.67 1.17 8.38
C ARG A 188 -16.33 1.77 8.84
N GLU A 189 -15.93 1.49 10.08
CA GLU A 189 -14.72 2.04 10.71
C GLU A 189 -13.58 1.01 10.76
N LYS A 190 -13.53 0.12 9.77
CA LYS A 190 -12.50 -0.92 9.68
C LYS A 190 -11.08 -0.36 9.58
N THR A 191 -10.10 -1.09 10.09
CA THR A 191 -8.67 -0.81 9.88
C THR A 191 -8.27 -1.24 8.48
N ILE A 192 -7.92 -0.28 7.61
CA ILE A 192 -7.40 -0.58 6.27
C ILE A 192 -6.00 -1.16 6.38
N LEU A 193 -5.77 -2.28 5.68
CA LEU A 193 -4.46 -2.90 5.58
C LEU A 193 -3.74 -2.44 4.30
N GLY A 194 -2.50 -1.97 4.47
CA GLY A 194 -1.64 -1.49 3.39
C GLY A 194 -0.41 -2.37 3.16
N ASN A 195 0.00 -2.52 1.91
CA ASN A 195 1.24 -3.20 1.53
C ASN A 195 2.39 -2.18 1.55
N ASP A 196 3.31 -2.30 2.52
CA ASP A 196 4.49 -1.42 2.61
C ASP A 196 5.64 -1.94 1.76
N TYR A 197 5.38 -2.11 0.47
CA TYR A 197 6.34 -2.56 -0.51
C TYR A 197 5.94 -2.11 -1.92
N GLY A 198 6.89 -1.97 -2.84
CA GLY A 198 6.62 -1.57 -4.22
C GLY A 198 6.08 -2.70 -5.13
N GLU A 199 6.06 -3.94 -4.65
CA GLU A 199 5.65 -5.15 -5.38
C GLU A 199 4.79 -6.08 -4.49
N PHE A 200 4.34 -7.21 -5.08
CA PHE A 200 3.58 -8.29 -4.41
C PHE A 200 2.18 -7.90 -3.90
N LEU A 201 1.65 -6.76 -4.35
CA LEU A 201 0.34 -6.25 -3.96
C LEU A 201 -0.80 -7.25 -4.25
N GLN A 202 -0.73 -7.99 -5.35
CA GLN A 202 -1.76 -8.98 -5.71
C GLN A 202 -1.98 -10.02 -4.61
N TYR A 203 -0.89 -10.50 -3.98
CA TYR A 203 -0.98 -11.45 -2.88
C TYR A 203 -1.66 -10.82 -1.66
N THR A 204 -1.29 -9.60 -1.30
CA THR A 204 -1.91 -8.91 -0.16
C THR A 204 -3.37 -8.53 -0.41
N MET A 205 -3.77 -8.23 -1.65
CA MET A 205 -5.18 -8.01 -1.99
C MET A 205 -6.04 -9.25 -1.72
N TRP A 206 -5.51 -10.45 -1.94
CA TRP A 206 -6.20 -11.69 -1.57
C TRP A 206 -6.40 -11.85 -0.06
N LEU A 207 -5.60 -11.16 0.76
CA LEU A 207 -5.78 -11.07 2.22
C LEU A 207 -6.73 -9.93 2.64
N GLY A 208 -7.11 -9.05 1.70
CA GLY A 208 -7.98 -7.89 1.94
C GLY A 208 -7.27 -6.54 2.06
N TYR A 209 -6.02 -6.43 1.62
CA TYR A 209 -5.29 -5.17 1.61
C TYR A 209 -5.75 -4.29 0.45
N SER A 210 -5.97 -3.00 0.71
CA SER A 210 -6.52 -2.04 -0.26
C SER A 210 -5.73 -0.74 -0.38
N PHE A 211 -4.48 -0.77 0.08
CA PHE A 211 -3.58 0.38 0.04
C PHE A 211 -2.14 -0.09 -0.24
N GLN A 212 -1.33 0.76 -0.87
CA GLN A 212 0.10 0.48 -1.05
C GLN A 212 0.95 1.72 -0.76
N THR A 213 2.01 1.53 0.03
CA THR A 213 3.00 2.59 0.26
C THR A 213 4.27 2.36 -0.54
N THR A 214 4.73 3.41 -1.21
CA THR A 214 6.12 3.53 -1.69
C THR A 214 6.82 4.68 -0.95
N ASN A 215 8.15 4.70 -1.07
CA ASN A 215 9.07 5.78 -0.65
C ASN A 215 10.39 5.57 -1.42
N PRO A 216 11.35 6.51 -1.39
CA PRO A 216 12.57 6.40 -2.21
C PRO A 216 13.37 5.09 -1.99
N PRO A 217 13.62 4.62 -0.75
CA PRO A 217 14.19 3.29 -0.53
C PRO A 217 13.41 2.14 -1.20
N LEU A 218 12.07 2.14 -1.10
CA LEU A 218 11.23 1.11 -1.71
C LEU A 218 11.31 1.15 -3.24
N ILE A 219 11.25 2.33 -3.85
CA ILE A 219 11.36 2.48 -5.32
C ILE A 219 12.72 1.97 -5.78
N LYS A 220 13.81 2.37 -5.11
CA LYS A 220 15.16 1.91 -5.44
C LYS A 220 15.26 0.38 -5.34
N MET A 221 14.71 -0.24 -4.30
CA MET A 221 14.69 -1.71 -4.18
C MET A 221 13.95 -2.37 -5.35
N ILE A 222 12.82 -1.81 -5.80
CA ILE A 222 12.10 -2.34 -6.97
C ILE A 222 12.93 -2.24 -8.25
N TRP A 223 13.64 -1.13 -8.43
CA TRP A 223 14.57 -0.96 -9.55
C TRP A 223 15.73 -1.96 -9.52
N ASP A 224 16.24 -2.32 -8.33
CA ASP A 224 17.27 -3.35 -8.20
C ASP A 224 16.76 -4.77 -8.44
N LEU A 225 15.48 -5.05 -8.15
CA LEU A 225 14.88 -6.37 -8.37
C LEU A 225 14.76 -6.76 -9.85
N ASP A 226 14.60 -5.79 -10.75
CA ASP A 226 14.50 -6.01 -12.20
C ASP A 226 14.86 -4.77 -13.02
N ARG A 227 16.13 -4.37 -12.95
CA ARG A 227 16.61 -3.14 -13.62
C ARG A 227 16.31 -3.13 -15.12
N PRO A 228 16.55 -4.21 -15.90
CA PRO A 228 16.28 -4.19 -17.33
C PRO A 228 14.80 -3.91 -17.66
N TYR A 229 13.88 -4.53 -16.93
CA TYR A 229 12.45 -4.28 -17.12
C TYR A 229 12.09 -2.80 -16.88
N TRP A 230 12.55 -2.23 -15.76
CA TRP A 230 12.23 -0.85 -15.41
C TRP A 230 12.91 0.18 -16.30
N SER A 231 14.15 -0.08 -16.73
CA SER A 231 14.84 0.78 -17.71
C SER A 231 14.08 0.85 -19.03
N ASN A 232 13.68 -0.30 -19.59
CA ASN A 232 12.90 -0.35 -20.83
C ASN A 232 11.57 0.40 -20.67
N ARG A 233 10.87 0.16 -19.55
CA ARG A 233 9.59 0.82 -19.29
C ARG A 233 9.74 2.33 -19.14
N LEU A 234 10.80 2.81 -18.49
CA LEU A 234 11.09 4.22 -18.36
C LEU A 234 11.36 4.86 -19.73
N LEU A 235 12.18 4.23 -20.57
CA LEU A 235 12.51 4.74 -21.91
C LEU A 235 11.26 4.85 -22.80
N GLU A 236 10.34 3.88 -22.72
CA GLU A 236 9.04 3.96 -23.40
C GLU A 236 8.25 5.21 -22.98
N VAL A 237 8.13 5.43 -21.66
CA VAL A 237 7.38 6.57 -21.12
C VAL A 237 8.07 7.90 -21.45
N VAL A 238 9.40 7.97 -21.36
CA VAL A 238 10.18 9.14 -21.78
C VAL A 238 9.89 9.48 -23.25
N ALA A 239 9.93 8.49 -24.14
CA ALA A 239 9.63 8.69 -25.56
C ALA A 239 8.16 9.09 -25.83
N GLU A 240 7.22 8.63 -25.02
CA GLU A 240 5.82 9.11 -25.06
C GLU A 240 5.70 10.58 -24.65
N MET A 241 6.37 10.97 -23.55
CA MET A 241 6.34 12.34 -23.04
C MET A 241 6.98 13.33 -24.01
N GLU A 242 8.15 12.99 -24.58
CA GLU A 242 8.83 13.84 -25.57
C GLU A 242 8.02 14.01 -26.85
N ARG A 243 7.35 12.94 -27.33
CA ARG A 243 6.43 13.04 -28.49
C ARG A 243 5.25 13.97 -28.21
N SER A 244 4.85 14.12 -26.95
CA SER A 244 3.81 15.08 -26.54
C SER A 244 4.33 16.50 -26.34
N GLY A 245 5.64 16.74 -26.55
CA GLY A 245 6.28 18.05 -26.41
C GLY A 245 6.78 18.39 -25.01
N GLU A 246 6.71 17.44 -24.06
CA GLU A 246 7.22 17.64 -22.70
C GLU A 246 8.75 17.66 -22.69
N LYS A 247 9.34 18.68 -22.06
CA LYS A 247 10.78 18.72 -21.80
C LYS A 247 11.08 18.03 -20.47
N LEU A 248 11.83 16.93 -20.55
CA LEU A 248 12.27 16.15 -19.40
C LEU A 248 13.73 16.46 -19.07
N ASP A 249 13.97 16.91 -17.84
CA ASP A 249 15.29 16.87 -17.23
C ASP A 249 15.45 15.57 -16.42
N VAL A 250 16.64 15.39 -15.83
CA VAL A 250 16.94 14.20 -15.01
C VAL A 250 15.96 14.10 -13.83
N GLU A 251 15.57 15.22 -13.23
CA GLU A 251 14.70 15.22 -12.06
C GLU A 251 13.28 14.76 -12.41
N LYS A 252 12.66 15.34 -13.45
CA LYS A 252 11.38 14.85 -13.98
C LYS A 252 11.47 13.39 -14.41
N THR A 253 12.61 12.96 -14.96
CA THR A 253 12.81 11.55 -15.33
C THR A 253 12.86 10.65 -14.09
N CYS A 254 13.44 11.11 -12.98
CA CYS A 254 13.37 10.41 -11.69
C CYS A 254 11.93 10.33 -11.17
N SER A 255 11.14 11.40 -11.30
CA SER A 255 9.71 11.36 -10.96
C SER A 255 8.97 10.35 -11.83
N LEU A 256 9.25 10.27 -13.13
CA LEU A 256 8.69 9.24 -14.02
C LEU A 256 9.12 7.83 -13.61
N ALA A 257 10.38 7.64 -13.22
CA ALA A 257 10.91 6.35 -12.76
C ALA A 257 10.21 5.83 -11.49
N ALA A 258 9.86 6.72 -10.56
CA ALA A 258 9.02 6.37 -9.41
C ALA A 258 7.55 6.18 -9.82
N MET A 259 7.04 7.04 -10.71
CA MET A 259 5.65 7.02 -11.16
C MET A 259 5.29 5.72 -11.87
N ILE A 260 6.15 5.13 -12.70
CA ILE A 260 5.82 3.87 -13.42
C ILE A 260 5.62 2.69 -12.46
N VAL A 261 6.32 2.66 -11.32
CA VAL A 261 6.10 1.67 -10.25
C VAL A 261 4.74 1.92 -9.58
N VAL A 262 4.45 3.18 -9.27
CA VAL A 262 3.15 3.60 -8.69
C VAL A 262 2.00 3.30 -9.65
N GLU A 263 2.15 3.56 -10.95
CA GLU A 263 1.15 3.31 -11.97
C GLU A 263 0.75 1.83 -12.02
N LYS A 264 1.74 0.92 -11.97
CA LYS A 264 1.50 -0.52 -11.94
C LYS A 264 0.60 -0.90 -10.75
N ALA A 265 0.87 -0.36 -9.56
CA ALA A 265 0.06 -0.57 -8.38
C ALA A 265 -1.33 0.11 -8.46
N CYS A 266 -1.40 1.32 -9.03
CA CYS A 266 -2.66 2.04 -9.22
C CYS A 266 -3.61 1.25 -10.11
N ARG A 267 -3.11 0.62 -11.17
CA ARG A 267 -3.90 -0.26 -12.05
C ARG A 267 -4.45 -1.45 -11.29
N LEU A 268 -3.66 -2.05 -10.41
CA LEU A 268 -4.08 -3.22 -9.64
C LEU A 268 -5.14 -2.88 -8.57
N LEU A 269 -5.02 -1.74 -7.88
CA LEU A 269 -6.04 -1.26 -6.94
C LEU A 269 -7.19 -0.50 -7.60
N ARG A 270 -7.21 -0.40 -8.94
CA ARG A 270 -8.15 0.48 -9.65
C ARG A 270 -9.58 0.11 -9.38
N ASP A 271 -9.91 -1.19 -9.49
CA ASP A 271 -11.27 -1.67 -9.30
C ASP A 271 -11.75 -1.49 -7.86
N TRP A 272 -10.85 -1.56 -6.87
CA TRP A 272 -11.15 -1.24 -5.47
C TRP A 272 -11.43 0.25 -5.27
N PHE A 273 -10.61 1.12 -5.87
CA PHE A 273 -10.80 2.56 -5.83
C PHE A 273 -12.15 2.96 -6.44
N LEU A 274 -12.50 2.38 -7.58
CA LEU A 274 -13.77 2.65 -8.25
C LEU A 274 -14.96 2.12 -7.43
N LEU A 275 -14.89 0.88 -6.93
CA LEU A 275 -15.95 0.29 -6.10
C LEU A 275 -16.18 1.09 -4.81
N SER A 276 -15.12 1.62 -4.20
CA SER A 276 -15.19 2.40 -2.96
C SER A 276 -15.48 3.90 -3.19
N GLU A 277 -15.73 4.32 -4.43
CA GLU A 277 -15.92 5.73 -4.82
C GLU A 277 -14.78 6.65 -4.34
N GLY A 278 -13.55 6.14 -4.36
CA GLY A 278 -12.36 6.85 -3.92
C GLY A 278 -12.20 7.00 -2.41
N LYS A 279 -12.84 6.15 -1.60
CA LYS A 279 -12.56 6.03 -0.16
C LYS A 279 -11.36 5.13 0.15
N GLU A 280 -11.06 4.16 -0.71
CA GLU A 280 -9.96 3.19 -0.58
C GLU A 280 -9.25 2.99 -1.93
N GLY A 281 -8.24 2.11 -2.00
CA GLY A 281 -7.59 1.76 -3.27
C GLY A 281 -6.48 2.71 -3.71
N TYR A 282 -5.84 3.43 -2.77
CA TYR A 282 -4.79 4.40 -3.07
C TYR A 282 -3.38 3.82 -3.02
N VAL A 283 -2.49 4.39 -3.83
CA VAL A 283 -1.05 4.12 -3.84
C VAL A 283 -0.29 5.39 -3.51
N CYS A 284 0.69 5.32 -2.61
CA CYS A 284 1.53 6.49 -2.33
C CYS A 284 2.59 6.69 -3.41
N PHE A 285 2.73 7.94 -3.87
CA PHE A 285 3.90 8.47 -4.59
C PHE A 285 4.60 9.48 -3.68
N GLN A 286 5.89 9.33 -3.40
CA GLN A 286 6.62 10.32 -2.59
C GLN A 286 7.36 11.32 -3.48
N VAL A 287 7.13 12.61 -3.23
CA VAL A 287 7.86 13.71 -3.90
C VAL A 287 9.34 13.66 -3.55
N ASN A 288 10.16 14.26 -4.39
CA ASN A 288 11.61 14.32 -4.27
C ASN A 288 12.02 14.79 -2.85
N PRO A 289 12.69 13.94 -2.04
CA PRO A 289 13.00 14.26 -0.65
C PRO A 289 14.02 15.39 -0.50
N ILE A 290 14.75 15.75 -1.56
CA ILE A 290 15.67 16.90 -1.56
C ILE A 290 14.89 18.22 -1.36
N HIS A 291 13.64 18.29 -1.83
CA HIS A 291 12.79 19.48 -1.76
C HIS A 291 12.01 19.60 -0.45
N ASN A 292 12.47 18.96 0.62
CA ASN A 292 11.78 18.96 1.92
C ASN A 292 11.58 20.35 2.55
N GLY A 293 12.36 21.35 2.12
CA GLY A 293 12.23 22.76 2.47
C GLY A 293 11.64 23.67 1.37
N ASN A 294 11.20 23.13 0.23
CA ASN A 294 10.73 23.90 -0.93
C ASN A 294 9.30 23.52 -1.32
N SER A 295 8.32 24.33 -0.90
CA SER A 295 6.90 24.08 -1.18
C SER A 295 6.58 24.07 -2.67
N ASP A 296 7.15 25.00 -3.43
CA ASP A 296 6.80 25.21 -4.83
C ASP A 296 7.31 24.06 -5.71
N ALA A 297 8.49 23.54 -5.40
CA ALA A 297 9.03 22.35 -6.06
C ALA A 297 8.16 21.11 -5.79
N MET A 298 7.74 20.89 -4.53
CA MET A 298 6.85 19.78 -4.17
C MET A 298 5.48 19.88 -4.87
N VAL A 299 4.90 21.09 -4.93
CA VAL A 299 3.63 21.33 -5.63
C VAL A 299 3.78 21.07 -7.12
N SER A 300 4.86 21.55 -7.74
CA SER A 300 5.11 21.40 -9.18
C SER A 300 5.27 19.93 -9.58
N GLU A 301 6.03 19.15 -8.80
CA GLU A 301 6.19 17.72 -9.05
C GLU A 301 4.87 16.96 -8.90
N ALA A 302 4.10 17.22 -7.84
CA ALA A 302 2.83 16.53 -7.61
C ALA A 302 1.83 16.80 -8.74
N ILE A 303 1.76 18.04 -9.25
CA ILE A 303 0.92 18.40 -10.40
C ILE A 303 1.37 17.66 -11.66
N PHE A 304 2.66 17.69 -11.97
CA PHE A 304 3.21 16.98 -13.13
C PHE A 304 2.86 15.49 -13.12
N VAL A 305 3.08 14.82 -11.99
CA VAL A 305 2.79 13.40 -11.83
C VAL A 305 1.28 13.12 -11.89
N TYR A 306 0.44 13.93 -11.24
CA TYR A 306 -1.01 13.76 -11.26
C TYR A 306 -1.57 13.89 -12.68
N GLU A 307 -1.16 14.91 -13.43
CA GLU A 307 -1.60 15.11 -14.81
C GLU A 307 -1.16 13.97 -15.74
N THR A 308 0.08 13.50 -15.54
CA THR A 308 0.62 12.36 -16.30
C THR A 308 -0.17 11.08 -15.99
N LEU A 309 -0.38 10.75 -14.71
CA LEU A 309 -1.19 9.60 -14.32
C LEU A 309 -2.65 9.70 -14.76
N SER A 310 -3.25 10.90 -14.72
CA SER A 310 -4.64 11.12 -15.15
C SER A 310 -4.84 10.72 -16.61
N LYS A 311 -3.89 11.11 -17.49
CA LYS A 311 -3.90 10.73 -18.91
C LYS A 311 -3.71 9.23 -19.09
N ARG A 312 -2.77 8.63 -18.35
CA ARG A 312 -2.38 7.22 -18.50
C ARG A 312 -3.41 6.24 -17.93
N LEU A 313 -4.07 6.62 -16.84
CA LEU A 313 -5.16 5.86 -16.23
C LEU A 313 -6.52 6.19 -16.85
N LYS A 314 -6.63 7.29 -17.61
CA LYS A 314 -7.86 7.79 -18.25
C LYS A 314 -8.99 8.07 -17.24
N GLY A 315 -8.64 8.66 -16.11
CA GLY A 315 -9.59 8.97 -15.03
C GLY A 315 -8.91 9.66 -13.86
N VAL A 316 -9.63 9.82 -12.75
CA VAL A 316 -9.09 10.38 -11.50
C VAL A 316 -8.03 9.42 -10.96
N PRO A 317 -6.74 9.80 -10.84
CA PRO A 317 -5.70 8.91 -10.33
C PRO A 317 -5.94 8.50 -8.88
N ASN A 318 -5.85 7.21 -8.59
CA ASN A 318 -5.85 6.67 -7.23
C ASN A 318 -4.46 6.73 -6.60
N VAL A 319 -3.86 7.92 -6.62
CA VAL A 319 -2.54 8.23 -6.06
C VAL A 319 -2.67 9.16 -4.88
N SER A 320 -1.86 8.94 -3.84
CA SER A 320 -1.72 9.85 -2.71
C SER A 320 -0.29 10.40 -2.66
N PHE A 321 -0.12 11.72 -2.72
CA PHE A 321 1.21 12.33 -2.73
C PHE A 321 1.79 12.43 -1.33
N LYS A 322 2.91 11.75 -1.13
CA LYS A 322 3.66 11.76 0.11
C LYS A 322 4.49 13.03 0.23
N LEU A 323 4.11 13.91 1.15
CA LEU A 323 4.82 15.14 1.48
C LEU A 323 5.48 15.02 2.86
N PRO A 324 6.64 15.63 3.09
CA PRO A 324 7.29 15.59 4.40
C PRO A 324 6.52 16.43 5.43
N GLY A 325 6.53 16.00 6.69
CA GLY A 325 5.92 16.68 7.84
C GLY A 325 6.67 17.94 8.27
N THR A 326 7.10 18.78 7.33
CA THR A 326 7.81 20.05 7.55
C THR A 326 6.87 21.23 7.32
N ARG A 327 7.29 22.45 7.68
CA ARG A 327 6.54 23.66 7.34
C ARG A 327 6.36 23.84 5.84
N ALA A 328 7.41 23.62 5.04
CA ALA A 328 7.31 23.67 3.58
C ALA A 328 6.32 22.62 3.05
N GLY A 329 6.31 21.42 3.63
CA GLY A 329 5.32 20.39 3.32
C GLY A 329 3.90 20.81 3.70
N LEU A 330 3.71 21.50 4.83
CA LEU A 330 2.43 22.07 5.26
C LEU A 330 1.91 23.13 4.28
N LEU A 331 2.80 24.00 3.79
CA LEU A 331 2.46 25.01 2.77
C LEU A 331 2.08 24.35 1.44
N ALA A 332 2.83 23.34 0.99
CA ALA A 332 2.48 22.56 -0.20
C ALA A 332 1.13 21.84 -0.04
N ALA A 333 0.88 21.27 1.15
CA ALA A 333 -0.38 20.58 1.45
C ALA A 333 -1.59 21.51 1.33
N ARG A 334 -1.50 22.75 1.81
CA ARG A 334 -2.57 23.76 1.65
C ARG A 334 -2.94 23.98 0.19
N VAL A 335 -1.96 24.03 -0.71
CA VAL A 335 -2.20 24.22 -2.15
C VAL A 335 -2.81 22.97 -2.78
N LEU A 336 -2.21 21.81 -2.54
CA LEU A 336 -2.59 20.56 -3.21
C LEU A 336 -3.94 20.01 -2.70
N SER A 337 -4.25 20.16 -1.40
CA SER A 337 -5.56 19.81 -0.84
C SER A 337 -6.71 20.60 -1.46
N GLN A 338 -6.48 21.86 -1.84
CA GLN A 338 -7.48 22.69 -2.53
C GLN A 338 -7.65 22.34 -4.01
N LYS A 339 -6.70 21.62 -4.61
CA LYS A 339 -6.82 21.00 -5.93
C LYS A 339 -7.55 19.66 -5.90
N GLY A 340 -7.85 19.12 -4.71
CA GLY A 340 -8.50 17.81 -4.55
C GLY A 340 -7.53 16.64 -4.52
N TYR A 341 -6.22 16.87 -4.46
CA TYR A 341 -5.26 15.77 -4.50
C TYR A 341 -5.19 15.08 -3.15
N SER A 342 -5.25 13.75 -3.14
CA SER A 342 -4.99 12.96 -1.93
C SER A 342 -3.54 13.15 -1.51
N LEU A 343 -3.33 13.40 -0.22
CA LEU A 343 -2.01 13.62 0.37
C LEU A 343 -1.74 12.62 1.48
N THR A 344 -0.47 12.24 1.63
CA THR A 344 0.00 11.39 2.73
C THR A 344 1.18 12.08 3.43
N ILE A 345 1.05 12.49 4.68
CA ILE A 345 2.14 13.21 5.34
C ILE A 345 3.15 12.23 5.92
N THR A 346 4.30 12.09 5.27
CA THR A 346 5.44 11.26 5.71
C THR A 346 6.39 12.07 6.60
N LEU A 347 7.40 11.45 7.21
CA LEU A 347 8.27 12.11 8.22
C LEU A 347 7.49 12.76 9.36
N ASN A 348 6.27 12.27 9.63
CA ASN A 348 5.47 12.65 10.76
C ASN A 348 5.71 11.64 11.89
N PHE A 349 6.20 12.17 12.99
CA PHE A 349 6.64 11.43 14.17
C PHE A 349 5.98 11.96 15.45
N THR A 350 5.32 13.12 15.36
CA THR A 350 4.88 13.89 16.51
C THR A 350 3.38 14.21 16.38
N THR A 351 2.72 14.38 17.52
CA THR A 351 1.33 14.82 17.55
C THR A 351 1.18 16.26 17.02
N PHE A 352 2.14 17.15 17.30
CA PHE A 352 2.05 18.54 16.83
C PHE A 352 2.10 18.63 15.30
N GLN A 353 2.97 17.86 14.64
CA GLN A 353 2.99 17.79 13.17
C GLN A 353 1.61 17.33 12.68
N ALA A 354 1.11 16.22 13.23
CA ALA A 354 -0.14 15.62 12.80
C ALA A 354 -1.33 16.58 12.91
N VAL A 355 -1.46 17.27 14.05
CA VAL A 355 -2.55 18.24 14.31
C VAL A 355 -2.54 19.38 13.30
N GLU A 356 -1.38 19.92 12.93
CA GLU A 356 -1.30 21.01 11.94
C GLU A 356 -1.74 20.56 10.54
N PHE A 357 -1.37 19.35 10.12
CA PHE A 357 -1.88 18.78 8.86
C PHE A 357 -3.35 18.39 8.94
N GLY A 358 -3.82 17.89 10.10
CA GLY A 358 -5.23 17.60 10.34
C GLY A 358 -6.13 18.81 10.14
N LYS A 359 -5.69 20.00 10.61
CA LYS A 359 -6.36 21.28 10.35
C LYS A 359 -6.49 21.60 8.86
N VAL A 360 -5.42 21.40 8.09
CA VAL A 360 -5.44 21.59 6.63
C VAL A 360 -6.40 20.59 5.95
N PHE A 361 -6.39 19.34 6.39
CA PHE A 361 -7.20 18.28 5.77
C PHE A 361 -8.69 18.38 6.09
N LYS A 362 -9.07 18.99 7.21
CA LYS A 362 -10.47 19.32 7.53
C LYS A 362 -11.13 20.08 6.38
N GLU A 363 -10.40 21.02 5.79
CA GLU A 363 -10.85 21.90 4.68
C GLU A 363 -10.47 21.39 3.28
N SER A 364 -9.85 20.20 3.18
CA SER A 364 -9.41 19.63 1.90
C SER A 364 -10.59 19.30 0.98
N LYS A 365 -10.40 19.45 -0.33
CA LYS A 365 -11.33 18.98 -1.37
C LYS A 365 -11.08 17.54 -1.80
N ALA A 366 -9.98 16.94 -1.35
CA ALA A 366 -9.65 15.55 -1.66
C ALA A 366 -10.68 14.60 -1.06
N LEU A 367 -10.92 13.47 -1.74
CA LEU A 367 -11.81 12.42 -1.28
C LEU A 367 -11.32 11.80 0.05
N THR A 368 -10.01 11.66 0.20
CA THR A 368 -9.36 11.19 1.44
C THR A 368 -7.93 11.71 1.51
N SER A 369 -7.32 11.75 2.70
CA SER A 369 -5.92 12.10 2.94
C SER A 369 -5.42 11.46 4.23
N TYR A 370 -4.10 11.34 4.36
CA TYR A 370 -3.46 10.50 5.36
C TYR A 370 -2.37 11.25 6.11
N VAL A 371 -2.20 10.96 7.40
CA VAL A 371 -1.07 11.41 8.21
C VAL A 371 -0.34 10.18 8.73
N VAL A 372 0.94 10.03 8.39
CA VAL A 372 1.72 8.85 8.77
C VAL A 372 2.16 8.96 10.23
N VAL A 373 2.19 7.86 10.96
CA VAL A 373 2.95 7.75 12.21
C VAL A 373 4.07 6.74 11.98
N MET A 374 5.31 7.19 12.12
CA MET A 374 6.52 6.40 11.86
C MET A 374 6.93 5.54 13.09
N ASN A 375 6.01 4.68 13.56
CA ASN A 375 6.09 4.03 14.88
C ASN A 375 7.46 3.42 15.20
N GLY A 376 7.91 2.47 14.39
CA GLY A 376 9.15 1.77 14.68
C GLY A 376 10.43 2.57 14.42
N ARG A 377 10.35 3.70 13.70
CA ARG A 377 11.48 4.65 13.58
C ARG A 377 11.57 5.57 14.79
N LEU A 378 10.52 5.71 15.59
CA LEU A 378 10.55 6.38 16.90
C LEU A 378 11.02 5.43 18.00
N ALA A 379 10.57 4.17 17.97
CA ALA A 379 10.81 3.21 19.05
C ALA A 379 12.30 2.99 19.38
N TYR A 380 13.17 2.84 18.38
CA TYR A 380 14.60 2.57 18.63
C TYR A 380 15.37 3.79 19.16
N PRO A 381 15.21 5.01 18.61
CA PRO A 381 15.78 6.20 19.25
C PRO A 381 15.34 6.38 20.70
N VAL A 382 14.06 6.18 21.01
CA VAL A 382 13.55 6.25 22.40
C VAL A 382 14.17 5.16 23.28
N ARG A 383 14.29 3.93 22.78
CA ARG A 383 14.99 2.83 23.48
C ARG A 383 16.42 3.24 23.83
N ASP A 384 17.15 3.75 22.86
CA ASP A 384 18.56 4.07 23.01
C ASP A 384 18.76 5.21 24.02
N GLU A 385 17.91 6.25 23.98
CA GLU A 385 17.90 7.32 24.98
C GLU A 385 17.60 6.80 26.40
N LEU A 386 16.54 5.99 26.56
CA LEU A 386 16.17 5.41 27.87
C LEU A 386 17.30 4.54 28.45
N ALA A 387 18.02 3.80 27.61
CA ALA A 387 19.17 3.01 28.03
C ALA A 387 20.30 3.89 28.61
N THR A 388 20.55 5.07 28.03
CA THR A 388 21.54 6.02 28.58
C THR A 388 21.14 6.59 29.94
N LEU A 389 19.84 6.61 30.24
CA LEU A 389 19.28 7.06 31.51
C LEU A 389 19.19 5.93 32.57
N GLY A 390 19.81 4.78 32.30
CA GLY A 390 19.86 3.65 33.24
C GLY A 390 18.58 2.81 33.29
N GLN A 391 17.65 2.98 32.35
CA GLN A 391 16.40 2.21 32.29
C GLN A 391 16.60 0.89 31.52
N ASN A 392 17.37 -0.03 32.11
CA ASN A 392 17.83 -1.26 31.43
C ASN A 392 16.92 -2.50 31.63
N SER A 393 15.78 -2.37 32.30
CA SER A 393 14.96 -3.54 32.67
C SER A 393 13.46 -3.24 32.71
N VAL A 394 12.70 -3.86 31.78
CA VAL A 394 11.25 -4.26 31.74
C VAL A 394 10.91 -4.46 30.24
N PRO A 395 9.95 -5.33 29.80
CA PRO A 395 9.53 -5.39 28.39
C PRO A 395 9.38 -3.98 27.81
N ASN A 396 10.23 -3.66 26.83
CA ASN A 396 10.77 -2.31 26.68
C ASN A 396 9.68 -1.27 26.43
N ALA A 397 9.48 -0.33 27.36
CA ALA A 397 8.53 0.78 27.23
C ALA A 397 8.59 1.49 25.86
N SER A 398 9.79 1.57 25.27
CA SER A 398 10.04 2.09 23.93
C SER A 398 9.27 1.41 22.80
N TRP A 399 8.80 0.17 22.95
CA TRP A 399 7.91 -0.49 21.99
C TRP A 399 6.56 0.22 21.87
N PHE A 400 6.11 0.85 22.96
CA PHE A 400 4.87 1.61 23.02
C PHE A 400 5.05 3.08 22.61
N ALA A 401 6.27 3.55 22.32
CA ALA A 401 6.48 4.96 21.96
C ALA A 401 5.64 5.38 20.74
N GLY A 402 5.68 4.59 19.66
CA GLY A 402 4.85 4.84 18.47
C GLY A 402 3.36 4.57 18.69
N VAL A 403 3.04 3.56 19.51
CA VAL A 403 1.66 3.23 19.91
C VAL A 403 1.02 4.43 20.59
N GLU A 404 1.66 5.02 21.59
CA GLU A 404 1.09 6.12 22.36
C GLU A 404 0.99 7.42 21.56
N VAL A 405 1.97 7.71 20.69
CA VAL A 405 1.83 8.82 19.73
C VAL A 405 0.63 8.58 18.81
N THR A 406 0.42 7.35 18.34
CA THR A 406 -0.75 7.00 17.52
C THR A 406 -2.06 7.22 18.28
N ARG A 407 -2.16 6.73 19.51
CA ARG A 407 -3.36 6.88 20.35
C ARG A 407 -3.65 8.34 20.66
N HIS A 408 -2.62 9.13 20.91
CA HIS A 408 -2.77 10.56 21.17
C HIS A 408 -3.20 11.34 19.92
N ILE A 409 -2.61 11.06 18.75
CA ILE A 409 -3.09 11.62 17.48
C ILE A 409 -4.53 11.19 17.22
N PHE A 410 -4.90 9.93 17.49
CA PHE A 410 -6.26 9.42 17.33
C PHE A 410 -7.26 10.23 18.16
N GLN A 411 -6.94 10.50 19.44
CA GLN A 411 -7.76 11.37 20.29
C GLN A 411 -7.83 12.80 19.74
N LYS A 412 -6.70 13.42 19.41
CA LYS A 412 -6.68 14.80 18.90
C LYS A 412 -7.37 14.95 17.54
N PHE A 413 -7.40 13.91 16.71
CA PHE A 413 -8.08 13.96 15.42
C PHE A 413 -9.58 13.77 15.54
N TYR A 414 -10.01 12.75 16.27
CA TYR A 414 -11.38 12.24 16.16
C TYR A 414 -12.28 12.60 17.34
N SER A 415 -11.75 12.98 18.49
CA SER A 415 -12.57 13.53 19.58
C SER A 415 -13.23 14.85 19.15
N SER A 416 -14.32 15.21 19.82
CA SER A 416 -15.04 16.46 19.54
C SER A 416 -14.16 17.67 19.87
N GLU A 417 -14.48 18.84 19.29
CA GLU A 417 -13.80 20.09 19.64
C GLU A 417 -13.97 20.46 21.12
N GLN A 418 -15.09 20.06 21.74
CA GLN A 418 -15.35 20.26 23.17
C GLN A 418 -14.42 19.42 24.05
N ASP A 419 -14.02 18.24 23.54
CA ASP A 419 -13.10 17.31 24.21
C ASP A 419 -11.64 17.57 23.81
N GLY A 420 -11.33 18.70 23.16
CA GLY A 420 -9.97 19.08 22.75
C GLY A 420 -9.46 18.38 21.49
N GLY A 421 -10.34 17.75 20.71
CA GLY A 421 -10.03 17.18 19.39
C GLY A 421 -10.38 18.11 18.23
N LEU A 422 -10.22 17.60 17.00
CA LEU A 422 -10.51 18.32 15.75
C LEU A 422 -11.85 17.92 15.11
N GLY A 423 -12.52 16.88 15.62
CA GLY A 423 -13.77 16.34 15.06
C GLY A 423 -13.64 15.90 13.61
N LEU A 424 -12.50 15.31 13.22
CA LEU A 424 -12.25 14.90 11.84
C LEU A 424 -13.07 13.65 11.48
N ASP A 425 -13.49 13.59 10.22
CA ASP A 425 -14.11 12.40 9.64
C ASP A 425 -13.05 11.34 9.32
N ARG A 426 -13.13 10.17 9.98
CA ARG A 426 -12.21 9.03 9.81
C ARG A 426 -12.19 8.45 8.40
N GLU A 427 -13.23 8.66 7.59
CA GLU A 427 -13.22 8.26 6.18
C GLU A 427 -12.44 9.25 5.30
N LYS A 428 -12.37 10.52 5.70
CA LYS A 428 -11.73 11.61 4.94
C LYS A 428 -10.30 11.89 5.38
N VAL A 429 -10.02 11.86 6.69
CA VAL A 429 -8.67 12.07 7.25
C VAL A 429 -8.27 10.86 8.06
N LYS A 430 -7.24 10.16 7.61
CA LYS A 430 -6.85 8.84 8.14
C LYS A 430 -5.46 8.89 8.77
N ILE A 431 -5.33 8.31 9.95
CA ILE A 431 -4.01 7.99 10.49
C ILE A 431 -3.50 6.76 9.75
N LEU A 432 -2.23 6.81 9.31
CA LEU A 432 -1.54 5.75 8.60
C LEU A 432 -0.33 5.30 9.43
N ASN A 433 -0.44 4.17 10.10
CA ASN A 433 0.67 3.60 10.86
C ASN A 433 1.65 2.88 9.95
N ALA A 434 2.92 3.22 10.04
CA ALA A 434 3.97 2.70 9.16
C ALA A 434 5.27 2.43 9.90
N SER A 435 6.23 1.83 9.18
CA SER A 435 7.57 1.53 9.71
C SER A 435 7.50 0.64 10.97
N LEU A 436 6.73 -0.43 10.91
CA LEU A 436 6.54 -1.36 12.03
C LEU A 436 7.84 -2.14 12.34
N ARG A 437 7.92 -2.74 13.53
CA ARG A 437 9.04 -3.59 13.98
C ARG A 437 8.55 -4.93 14.49
N VAL A 438 9.44 -5.90 14.41
CA VAL A 438 9.26 -7.23 15.01
C VAL A 438 10.04 -7.26 16.32
N TYR A 439 9.35 -7.47 17.44
CA TYR A 439 9.94 -7.51 18.79
C TYR A 439 9.91 -8.94 19.33
N GLY A 440 10.62 -9.83 18.63
CA GLY A 440 10.50 -11.26 18.86
C GLY A 440 9.15 -11.78 18.36
N GLU A 441 8.35 -12.36 19.25
CA GLU A 441 6.99 -12.80 18.90
C GLU A 441 5.95 -11.67 18.97
N GLU A 442 6.28 -10.52 19.57
CA GLU A 442 5.33 -9.42 19.76
C GLU A 442 5.49 -8.31 18.72
N ILE A 443 4.36 -7.76 18.28
CA ILE A 443 4.28 -6.70 17.27
C ILE A 443 3.18 -5.70 17.71
N PRO A 444 3.42 -4.92 18.79
CA PRO A 444 2.47 -3.93 19.31
C PRO A 444 2.11 -2.84 18.29
N ASP A 445 3.01 -2.58 17.33
CA ASP A 445 2.75 -1.76 16.15
C ASP A 445 1.54 -2.21 15.31
N ILE A 446 0.98 -3.40 15.58
CA ILE A 446 -0.27 -3.89 15.01
C ILE A 446 -1.29 -4.18 16.12
N SER A 447 -0.91 -4.97 17.13
CA SER A 447 -1.86 -5.46 18.13
C SER A 447 -2.37 -4.38 19.09
N GLU A 448 -1.61 -3.32 19.34
CA GLU A 448 -1.93 -2.28 20.33
C GLU A 448 -2.60 -1.04 19.72
N ILE A 449 -2.67 -0.96 18.39
CA ILE A 449 -3.27 0.17 17.66
C ILE A 449 -4.34 -0.28 16.68
N TRP A 450 -4.87 -1.49 16.84
CA TRP A 450 -5.97 -1.96 16.01
C TRP A 450 -7.21 -1.09 16.23
N GLY A 451 -7.98 -0.84 15.17
CA GLY A 451 -9.03 0.18 15.14
C GLY A 451 -8.56 1.53 14.60
N THR A 452 -7.24 1.75 14.49
CA THR A 452 -6.72 2.89 13.73
C THR A 452 -7.14 2.81 12.26
N PRO A 453 -7.39 3.92 11.54
CA PRO A 453 -7.93 3.85 10.18
C PRO A 453 -7.06 3.09 9.16
N LEU A 454 -5.73 3.09 9.30
CA LEU A 454 -4.85 2.39 8.36
C LEU A 454 -3.54 1.93 9.02
N ILE A 455 -3.11 0.70 8.69
CA ILE A 455 -1.79 0.16 9.02
C ILE A 455 -1.15 -0.36 7.73
N THR A 456 0.03 0.16 7.36
CA THR A 456 0.81 -0.36 6.23
C THR A 456 1.93 -1.27 6.73
N ILE A 457 2.03 -2.47 6.15
CA ILE A 457 2.77 -3.59 6.73
C ILE A 457 3.78 -4.10 5.70
N PHE A 458 5.07 -4.10 6.09
CA PHE A 458 6.15 -4.62 5.26
C PHE A 458 6.08 -6.17 5.18
N PRO A 459 6.47 -6.81 4.06
CA PRO A 459 6.38 -8.26 3.90
C PRO A 459 6.99 -9.10 5.04
N ASN A 460 8.15 -8.72 5.57
CA ASN A 460 8.78 -9.44 6.69
C ASN A 460 7.98 -9.33 8.00
N VAL A 461 7.39 -8.17 8.29
CA VAL A 461 6.50 -7.98 9.45
C VAL A 461 5.24 -8.81 9.28
N ARG A 462 4.64 -8.80 8.07
CA ARG A 462 3.47 -9.62 7.75
C ARG A 462 3.76 -11.11 7.99
N ARG A 463 4.88 -11.61 7.45
CA ARG A 463 5.30 -13.00 7.64
C ARG A 463 5.49 -13.31 9.12
N ALA A 464 6.25 -12.50 9.85
CA ALA A 464 6.48 -12.68 11.28
C ALA A 464 5.16 -12.70 12.08
N TYR A 465 4.22 -11.84 11.75
CA TYR A 465 2.91 -11.79 12.39
C TYR A 465 2.09 -13.05 12.15
N ASP A 466 2.14 -13.60 10.93
CA ASP A 466 1.44 -14.83 10.51
C ASP A 466 2.09 -16.14 11.02
N MET A 467 3.32 -16.10 11.55
CA MET A 467 3.99 -17.31 12.10
C MET A 467 3.29 -17.87 13.34
N LYS A 468 2.51 -17.05 14.05
CA LYS A 468 1.77 -17.43 15.26
C LYS A 468 0.29 -17.14 15.03
N LYS A 469 -0.57 -18.13 15.28
CA LYS A 469 -2.02 -17.89 15.26
C LYS A 469 -2.39 -16.94 16.39
N ARG A 470 -3.16 -15.90 16.08
CA ARG A 470 -3.57 -14.87 17.03
C ARG A 470 -5.08 -14.81 17.14
N THR A 471 -5.56 -14.30 18.26
CA THR A 471 -6.95 -13.83 18.37
C THR A 471 -7.12 -12.57 17.53
N VAL A 472 -8.35 -12.27 17.14
CA VAL A 472 -8.60 -11.01 16.44
C VAL A 472 -8.47 -9.86 17.40
N PRO A 473 -7.74 -8.79 17.04
CA PRO A 473 -7.54 -7.69 17.94
C PRO A 473 -8.85 -6.94 18.14
N VAL A 474 -9.11 -6.55 19.39
CA VAL A 474 -10.16 -5.59 19.76
C VAL A 474 -9.65 -4.19 19.40
N ASP A 475 -10.51 -3.17 19.30
CA ASP A 475 -10.15 -1.75 19.04
C ASP A 475 -9.16 -1.16 20.07
N SER A 476 -7.92 -1.66 20.05
CA SER A 476 -6.88 -1.39 21.04
C SER A 476 -6.29 0.00 20.93
N VAL A 477 -6.57 0.71 19.84
CA VAL A 477 -6.21 2.13 19.67
C VAL A 477 -6.85 3.02 20.75
N VAL A 478 -7.97 2.61 21.36
CA VAL A 478 -8.60 3.36 22.48
C VAL A 478 -8.23 2.84 23.87
N HIS A 479 -7.41 1.80 23.95
CA HIS A 479 -6.93 1.29 25.25
C HIS A 479 -5.93 2.24 25.89
N GLN A 480 -5.69 2.04 27.18
CA GLN A 480 -4.68 2.76 27.95
C GLN A 480 -3.44 1.89 28.12
N THR A 481 -2.27 2.47 27.88
CA THR A 481 -0.99 1.85 28.25
C THR A 481 -0.81 1.86 29.75
N GLU A 482 -0.11 0.84 30.27
CA GLU A 482 0.19 0.73 31.69
C GLU A 482 0.92 1.98 32.21
N VAL A 483 0.54 2.43 33.40
CA VAL A 483 1.09 3.66 34.01
C VAL A 483 2.62 3.57 34.16
N SER A 484 3.15 2.40 34.52
CA SER A 484 4.61 2.15 34.59
C SER A 484 5.30 2.39 33.26
N VAL A 485 4.72 1.94 32.15
CA VAL A 485 5.26 2.13 30.81
C VAL A 485 5.24 3.61 30.43
N MET A 486 4.16 4.33 30.75
CA MET A 486 4.07 5.78 30.52
C MET A 486 5.10 6.56 31.34
N GLU A 487 5.30 6.21 32.61
CA GLU A 487 6.31 6.84 33.46
C GLU A 487 7.74 6.57 32.97
N ASP A 488 8.00 5.42 32.34
CA ASP A 488 9.28 5.16 31.70
C ASP A 488 9.45 5.95 30.40
N LEU A 489 8.43 5.95 29.53
CA LEU A 489 8.45 6.73 28.28
C LEU A 489 8.65 8.23 28.54
N LYS A 490 7.99 8.77 29.58
CA LYS A 490 8.10 10.17 29.97
C LYS A 490 9.51 10.61 30.34
N LYS A 491 10.43 9.70 30.67
CA LYS A 491 11.84 10.02 30.93
C LYS A 491 12.60 10.41 29.65
N SER A 492 12.15 9.93 28.49
CA SER A 492 12.75 10.21 27.18
C SER A 492 12.32 11.59 26.65
N GLU A 493 13.29 12.45 26.35
CA GLU A 493 13.03 13.74 25.71
C GLU A 493 12.49 13.56 24.29
N LEU A 494 12.99 12.54 23.57
CA LEU A 494 12.47 12.18 22.24
C LEU A 494 10.99 11.81 22.30
N PHE A 495 10.58 11.01 23.29
CA PHE A 495 9.17 10.66 23.46
C PHE A 495 8.33 11.87 23.87
N ARG A 496 8.79 12.68 24.84
CA ARG A 496 8.11 13.93 25.24
C ARG A 496 7.87 14.84 24.04
N GLN A 497 8.88 15.04 23.19
CA GLN A 497 8.76 15.84 21.97
C GLN A 497 7.82 15.21 20.92
N ALA A 498 7.75 13.88 20.84
CA ALA A 498 6.85 13.19 19.94
C ALA A 498 5.38 13.26 20.39
N TRP A 499 5.14 13.11 21.68
CA TRP A 499 3.79 12.98 22.23
C TRP A 499 3.18 14.35 22.54
N TYR A 500 3.87 15.23 23.27
CA TYR A 500 3.28 16.44 23.84
C TYR A 500 2.76 17.47 22.82
N VAL A 501 1.55 17.98 23.07
CA VAL A 501 1.05 19.26 22.55
C VAL A 501 0.55 20.15 23.70
N PRO A 502 0.44 21.49 23.51
CA PRO A 502 -0.13 22.35 24.54
C PRO A 502 -1.51 21.85 25.01
N GLN A 503 -1.76 21.93 26.31
CA GLN A 503 -2.93 21.40 27.05
C GLN A 503 -2.84 19.94 27.50
N ASP A 504 -1.81 19.20 27.08
CA ASP A 504 -1.52 17.92 27.71
C ASP A 504 -0.84 18.11 29.08
N ASP A 505 -0.66 17.03 29.83
CA ASP A 505 0.04 17.06 31.11
C ASP A 505 1.46 17.64 30.94
N GLU A 506 1.74 18.74 31.66
CA GLU A 506 3.03 19.45 31.66
C GLU A 506 4.20 18.53 32.05
N SER A 507 3.93 17.42 32.72
CA SER A 507 4.95 16.43 33.05
C SER A 507 5.53 15.71 31.82
N PHE A 508 4.84 15.76 30.67
CA PHE A 508 5.32 15.27 29.37
C PHE A 508 5.94 16.37 28.49
N LYS A 509 6.05 17.60 28.98
CA LYS A 509 6.56 18.71 28.18
C LYS A 509 8.05 18.54 27.87
N PRO A 510 8.46 18.64 26.60
CA PRO A 510 9.87 18.63 26.23
C PRO A 510 10.55 19.95 26.64
N ASP A 511 11.88 19.92 26.74
CA ASP A 511 12.70 21.09 27.11
C ASP A 511 12.51 22.25 26.11
N LYS A 512 12.37 21.92 24.82
CA LYS A 512 12.01 22.86 23.76
C LYS A 512 10.84 22.30 22.96
N VAL A 513 9.66 22.91 23.08
CA VAL A 513 8.49 22.56 22.25
C VAL A 513 8.68 23.02 20.81
N LEU A 514 8.95 22.08 19.91
CA LEU A 514 9.01 22.35 18.46
C LEU A 514 7.63 22.61 17.84
N THR A 515 7.62 23.41 16.76
CA THR A 515 6.41 23.77 16.00
C THR A 515 6.68 23.77 14.49
N LEU A 516 5.63 23.76 13.65
CA LEU A 516 5.75 23.95 12.19
C LEU A 516 5.73 25.44 11.79
N THR A 517 6.50 26.25 12.50
CA THR A 517 6.66 27.68 12.22
C THR A 517 8.10 27.98 11.79
N GLU A 518 8.29 29.09 11.09
CA GLU A 518 9.59 29.46 10.51
C GLU A 518 10.74 29.47 11.52
N LYS A 519 10.48 29.84 12.77
CA LYS A 519 11.48 29.84 13.85
C LYS A 519 12.04 28.45 14.20
N ASP A 520 11.30 27.38 13.91
CA ASP A 520 11.66 26.01 14.28
C ASP A 520 11.99 25.14 13.05
N ASP A 521 11.96 25.68 11.83
CA ASP A 521 12.18 24.92 10.60
C ASP A 521 13.49 24.10 10.62
N ALA A 522 14.59 24.72 11.05
CA ALA A 522 15.88 24.03 11.20
C ALA A 522 15.84 22.97 12.32
N ALA A 523 15.28 23.32 13.48
CA ALA A 523 15.23 22.42 14.64
C ALA A 523 14.36 21.17 14.38
N VAL A 524 13.30 21.29 13.59
CA VAL A 524 12.49 20.14 13.15
C VAL A 524 13.29 19.21 12.25
N LEU A 525 14.08 19.74 11.31
CA LEU A 525 14.92 18.95 10.42
C LEU A 525 16.12 18.29 11.13
N GLU A 526 16.64 18.94 12.17
CA GLU A 526 17.73 18.45 13.02
C GLU A 526 17.26 17.44 14.06
N TRP A 527 15.97 17.38 14.36
CA TRP A 527 15.44 16.43 15.34
C TRP A 527 15.67 14.99 14.85
N LEU A 528 16.31 14.19 15.72
CA LEU A 528 16.99 12.95 15.35
C LEU A 528 16.15 11.98 14.49
N PRO A 529 14.88 11.66 14.82
CA PRO A 529 14.08 10.74 14.01
C PRO A 529 13.82 11.25 12.57
N ILE A 530 13.60 12.57 12.42
CA ILE A 530 13.40 13.22 11.13
C ILE A 530 14.71 13.25 10.36
N GLN A 531 15.79 13.72 10.97
CA GLN A 531 17.11 13.84 10.35
C GLN A 531 17.58 12.49 9.76
N GLN A 532 17.53 11.43 10.56
CA GLN A 532 17.97 10.10 10.13
C GLN A 532 17.12 9.55 8.98
N THR A 533 15.79 9.72 9.07
CA THR A 533 14.87 9.17 8.07
C THR A 533 14.92 9.95 6.75
N LEU A 534 14.96 11.28 6.84
CA LEU A 534 15.11 12.14 5.67
C LEU A 534 16.46 11.92 4.99
N GLY A 535 17.55 11.81 5.76
CA GLY A 535 18.87 11.50 5.24
C GLY A 535 18.89 10.20 4.44
N GLN A 536 18.30 9.13 4.98
CA GLN A 536 18.16 7.86 4.25
C GLN A 536 17.34 8.02 2.96
N PHE A 537 16.22 8.74 3.00
CA PHE A 537 15.39 8.97 1.81
C PHE A 537 16.16 9.73 0.73
N ILE A 538 16.92 10.77 1.09
CA ILE A 538 17.76 11.53 0.16
C ILE A 538 18.85 10.62 -0.43
N THR A 539 19.52 9.82 0.38
CA THR A 539 20.57 8.89 -0.09
C THR A 539 20.03 7.86 -1.08
N GLU A 540 18.89 7.22 -0.79
CA GLU A 540 18.33 6.23 -1.72
C GLU A 540 17.74 6.88 -2.99
N TYR A 541 17.22 8.11 -2.89
CA TYR A 541 16.83 8.89 -4.05
C TYR A 541 18.02 9.23 -4.95
N GLN A 542 19.15 9.65 -4.38
CA GLN A 542 20.38 9.93 -5.13
C GLN A 542 20.89 8.67 -5.85
N LYS A 543 20.89 7.51 -5.19
CA LYS A 543 21.26 6.23 -5.83
C LYS A 543 20.33 5.90 -7.01
N LEU A 544 19.02 6.12 -6.86
CA LEU A 544 18.08 5.94 -7.97
C LEU A 544 18.41 6.92 -9.11
N ARG A 545 18.67 8.19 -8.78
CA ARG A 545 19.06 9.20 -9.77
C ARG A 545 20.29 8.77 -10.57
N ASP A 546 21.34 8.25 -9.93
CA ASP A 546 22.53 7.75 -10.61
C ASP A 546 22.19 6.62 -11.59
N ILE A 547 21.28 5.71 -11.20
CA ILE A 547 20.77 4.66 -12.10
C ILE A 547 20.06 5.29 -13.30
N ILE A 548 19.19 6.27 -13.07
CA ILE A 548 18.42 6.92 -14.15
C ILE A 548 19.32 7.71 -15.10
N GLU A 549 20.32 8.42 -14.60
CA GLU A 549 21.34 9.08 -15.42
C GLU A 549 22.08 8.08 -16.30
N GLY A 550 22.43 6.91 -15.76
CA GLY A 550 23.00 5.79 -16.53
C GLY A 550 22.06 5.26 -17.62
N VAL A 551 20.76 5.12 -17.34
CA VAL A 551 19.76 4.70 -18.33
C VAL A 551 19.65 5.72 -19.46
N LEU A 552 19.55 7.01 -19.13
CA LEU A 552 19.45 8.08 -20.11
C LEU A 552 20.72 8.21 -20.97
N ALA A 553 21.90 7.89 -20.45
CA ALA A 553 23.15 7.87 -21.21
C ALA A 553 23.21 6.74 -22.26
N THR A 554 22.32 5.75 -22.17
CA THR A 554 22.21 4.64 -23.14
C THR A 554 21.09 4.81 -24.17
N LYS A 555 20.27 5.87 -24.02
CA LYS A 555 19.25 6.27 -24.99
C LYS A 555 19.92 6.87 -26.22
#